data_AF-A0A4S8M5G2-F1
#
_entry.id   AF-A0A4S8M5G2-F1
#
_cell.length_a   1.000
_cell.length_b   1.000
_cell.length_c   1.000
_cell.angle_alpha   90.00
_cell.angle_beta   90.00
_cell.angle_gamma   90.00
#
_symmetry.space_group_name_H-M   'P 1'
#
loop_
_entity.id
_entity.type
_entity.pdbx_description
1 polymer ?
#
loop_
_entity_poly.entity_id
_entity_poly.type
_entity_poly.pdbx_seq_one_letter_code
_entity_poly.pdbx_strand_id
1 'polypeptide(L)'
;MNTLQTLRSSSYGYNPDPEELSHIFQSLSRSQEDLQSLEMQILHLQSQREQLQTRVHHLNSLLAPIRRLPPELLLKIFRICCPASIISIDCVDSPVLVISQVCTGWRDLVHNTPILW
;
A
#
# COMPACT_ATOMS: atom_id res chain seq x y z
N MET A 1 -18.23 19.46 35.94
CA MET A 1 -19.69 19.46 35.73
C MET A 1 -19.92 20.00 34.32
N ASN A 2 -20.43 19.16 33.41
CA ASN A 2 -20.30 19.32 31.96
C ASN A 2 -21.08 20.51 31.39
N THR A 3 -20.37 21.53 30.90
CA THR A 3 -20.89 22.69 30.15
C THR A 3 -21.57 22.31 28.82
N LEU A 4 -21.33 21.08 28.34
CA LEU A 4 -21.91 20.57 27.09
C LEU A 4 -23.38 20.10 27.23
N GLN A 5 -23.90 19.93 28.45
CA GLN A 5 -25.30 19.54 28.67
C GLN A 5 -26.26 20.74 28.75
N THR A 6 -25.77 21.95 29.02
CA THR A 6 -26.60 23.16 29.14
C THR A 6 -27.02 23.75 27.79
N LEU A 7 -26.30 23.46 26.70
CA LEU A 7 -26.57 24.03 25.37
C LEU A 7 -27.77 23.39 24.64
N ARG A 8 -28.28 22.25 25.11
CA ARG A 8 -29.41 21.56 24.45
C ARG A 8 -30.79 21.99 24.96
N SER A 9 -30.87 22.82 26.01
CA SER A 9 -32.10 23.02 26.77
C SER A 9 -32.61 24.47 26.86
N SER A 10 -31.94 25.48 26.28
CA SER A 10 -32.39 26.87 26.43
C SER A 10 -32.45 27.63 25.12
N SER A 11 -33.68 27.91 24.69
CA SER A 11 -34.03 28.86 23.63
C SER A 11 -34.06 30.32 24.15
N TYR A 12 -33.47 30.62 25.31
CA TYR A 12 -33.48 31.96 25.91
C TYR A 12 -32.06 32.49 26.14
N GLY A 13 -31.70 33.53 25.38
CA GLY A 13 -30.91 34.67 25.85
C GLY A 13 -29.58 34.42 26.55
N TYR A 14 -28.82 33.38 26.17
CA TYR A 14 -27.43 33.24 26.65
C TYR A 14 -26.58 34.34 25.99
N ASN A 15 -26.21 35.35 26.78
CA ASN A 15 -25.28 36.41 26.41
C ASN A 15 -24.03 36.29 27.28
N PRO A 16 -23.04 35.49 26.86
CA PRO A 16 -21.83 35.26 27.63
C PRO A 16 -21.04 36.55 27.82
N ASP A 17 -20.44 36.70 29.00
CA ASP A 17 -19.57 37.84 29.30
C ASP A 17 -18.33 37.82 28.38
N PRO A 18 -17.84 38.97 27.89
CA PRO A 18 -16.63 39.06 27.06
C PRO A 18 -15.42 38.23 27.52
N GLU A 19 -15.20 38.08 28.83
CA GLU A 19 -14.11 37.24 29.36
C GLU A 19 -14.36 35.74 29.10
N GLU A 20 -15.59 35.28 29.28
CA GLU A 20 -16.00 33.90 29.02
C GLU A 20 -15.87 33.57 27.52
N LEU A 21 -16.28 34.51 26.65
CA LEU A 21 -16.08 34.39 25.20
C LEU A 21 -14.60 34.28 24.83
N SER A 22 -13.75 35.12 25.42
CA SER A 22 -12.29 35.09 25.19
C SER A 22 -11.69 33.73 25.58
N HIS A 23 -12.08 33.20 26.75
CA HIS A 23 -11.64 31.88 27.19
C HIS A 23 -12.11 30.76 26.25
N ILE A 24 -13.35 30.82 25.76
CA ILE A 24 -13.89 29.86 24.79
C ILE A 24 -13.11 29.93 23.47
N PHE A 25 -12.88 31.12 22.92
CA PHE A 25 -12.11 31.29 21.68
C PHE A 25 -10.68 30.78 21.81
N GLN A 26 -10.02 31.04 22.94
CA GLN A 26 -8.67 30.58 23.17
C GLN A 26 -8.59 29.05 23.31
N SER A 27 -9.56 28.45 24.02
CA SER A 27 -9.67 26.99 24.14
C SER A 27 -9.94 26.32 22.78
N LEU A 28 -10.82 26.93 21.96
CA LEU A 28 -11.12 26.46 20.61
C LEU A 28 -9.90 26.55 19.70
N SER A 29 -9.20 27.69 19.72
CA SER A 29 -7.98 27.89 18.92
C SER A 29 -6.92 26.85 19.28
N ARG A 30 -6.68 26.63 20.58
CA ARG A 30 -5.74 25.61 21.06
C ARG A 30 -6.15 24.20 20.63
N SER A 31 -7.43 23.86 20.76
CA SER A 31 -7.94 22.55 20.34
C SER A 31 -7.77 22.33 18.83
N GLN A 32 -7.91 23.40 18.04
CA GLN A 32 -7.74 23.34 16.59
C GLN A 32 -6.26 23.18 16.20
N GLU A 33 -5.34 23.85 16.90
CA GLU A 33 -3.89 23.64 16.74
C GLU A 33 -3.49 22.20 17.09
N ASP A 34 -4.01 21.67 18.20
CA ASP A 34 -3.76 20.29 18.63
C ASP A 34 -4.28 19.27 17.60
N LEU A 35 -5.48 19.52 17.04
CA LEU A 35 -6.04 18.69 15.95
C LEU A 35 -5.14 18.72 14.71
N GLN A 36 -4.72 19.90 14.26
CA GLN A 36 -3.83 20.02 13.10
C GLN A 36 -2.50 19.32 13.33
N SER A 37 -1.93 19.44 14.53
CA SER A 37 -0.70 18.74 14.92
C SER A 37 -0.86 17.22 14.84
N LEU A 38 -1.97 16.68 15.36
CA LEU A 38 -2.26 15.25 15.30
C LEU A 38 -2.48 14.77 13.87
N GLU A 39 -3.20 15.54 13.04
CA GLU A 39 -3.40 15.22 11.62
C GLU A 39 -2.06 15.15 10.86
N MET A 40 -1.16 16.09 11.10
CA MET A 40 0.19 16.06 10.51
C MET A 40 0.99 14.83 10.95
N GLN A 41 0.92 14.46 12.23
CA GLN A 41 1.59 13.27 12.74
C GLN A 41 1.02 11.98 12.12
N ILE A 42 -0.30 11.90 11.94
CA ILE A 42 -0.96 10.78 11.27
C ILE A 42 -0.46 10.65 9.82
N LEU A 43 -0.42 11.76 9.07
CA LEU A 43 0.08 11.76 7.70
C LEU A 43 1.54 11.31 7.62
N HIS A 44 2.39 11.80 8.54
CA HIS A 44 3.79 11.39 8.62
C HIS A 44 3.94 9.89 8.87
N LEU A 45 3.23 9.37 9.87
CA LEU A 45 3.27 7.94 10.23
C LEU A 45 2.70 7.05 9.11
N GLN A 46 1.67 7.51 8.39
CA GLN A 46 1.14 6.80 7.23
C GLN A 46 2.18 6.69 6.11
N SER A 47 2.88 7.80 5.80
CA SER A 47 3.97 7.79 4.82
C SER A 47 5.11 6.84 5.21
N GLN A 48 5.54 6.88 6.48
CA GLN A 48 6.55 5.96 7.00
C GLN A 48 6.10 4.50 6.90
N ARG A 49 4.85 4.21 7.24
CA ARG A 49 4.28 2.86 7.13
C ARG A 49 4.33 2.36 5.69
N GLU A 50 3.92 3.18 4.72
CA GLU A 50 3.96 2.81 3.31
C GLU A 50 5.38 2.52 2.82
N GLN A 51 6.35 3.37 3.17
CA GLN A 51 7.76 3.15 2.83
C GLN A 51 8.29 1.83 3.41
N LEU A 52 7.95 1.53 4.66
CA LEU A 52 8.35 0.28 5.31
C LEU A 52 7.67 -0.93 4.67
N GLN A 53 6.39 -0.84 4.32
CA GLN A 53 5.67 -1.90 3.61
C GLN A 53 6.30 -2.19 2.24
N THR A 54 6.65 -1.16 1.47
CA THR A 54 7.38 -1.32 0.21
C THR A 54 8.73 -2.00 0.43
N ARG A 55 9.48 -1.59 1.47
CA ARG A 55 10.78 -2.19 1.80
C ARG A 55 10.65 -3.67 2.18
N VAL A 56 9.67 -4.01 3.02
CA VAL A 56 9.40 -5.40 3.43
C VAL A 56 9.02 -6.23 2.21
N HIS A 57 8.13 -5.73 1.36
CA HIS A 57 7.73 -6.42 0.13
C HIS A 57 8.94 -6.69 -0.79
N HIS A 58 9.80 -5.69 -0.98
CA HIS A 58 11.00 -5.82 -1.79
C HIS A 58 11.97 -6.88 -1.24
N LEU A 59 12.25 -6.84 0.07
CA LEU A 59 13.12 -7.83 0.72
C LEU A 59 12.54 -9.25 0.67
N ASN A 60 11.23 -9.40 0.88
CA ASN A 60 10.56 -10.69 0.73
C ASN A 60 10.65 -11.21 -0.72
N SER A 61 10.53 -10.33 -1.71
CA SER A 61 10.72 -10.69 -3.11
C SER A 61 12.15 -11.17 -3.40
N LEU A 62 13.16 -10.57 -2.77
CA LEU A 62 14.56 -11.01 -2.87
C LEU A 62 14.80 -12.37 -2.20
N LEU A 63 14.13 -12.64 -1.08
CA LEU A 63 14.24 -13.91 -0.37
C LEU A 63 13.41 -15.04 -0.98
N ALA A 64 12.50 -14.71 -1.91
CA ALA A 64 11.63 -15.68 -2.56
C ALA A 64 12.47 -16.83 -3.16
N PRO A 65 12.11 -18.10 -2.90
CA PRO A 65 12.87 -19.27 -3.39
C PRO A 65 13.16 -19.21 -4.89
N ILE A 66 12.21 -18.65 -5.64
CA ILE A 66 12.24 -18.50 -7.09
C ILE A 66 13.45 -17.73 -7.64
N ARG A 67 14.07 -16.83 -6.85
CA ARG A 67 15.30 -16.11 -7.20
C ARG A 67 16.58 -16.84 -6.79
N ARG A 68 16.44 -17.88 -5.96
CA ARG A 68 17.53 -18.71 -5.44
C ARG A 68 17.62 -20.06 -6.14
N LEU A 69 16.63 -20.42 -6.95
CA LEU A 69 16.71 -21.60 -7.80
C LEU A 69 17.78 -21.39 -8.88
N PRO A 70 18.65 -22.39 -9.12
CA PRO A 70 19.50 -22.42 -10.29
C PRO A 70 18.67 -22.30 -11.58
N PRO A 71 19.16 -21.57 -12.60
CA PRO A 71 18.51 -21.46 -13.91
C PRO A 71 18.06 -22.79 -14.50
N GLU A 72 18.83 -23.86 -14.32
CA GLU A 72 18.57 -25.19 -14.88
C GLU A 72 17.28 -25.79 -14.30
N LEU A 73 17.03 -25.57 -13.00
CA LEU A 73 15.81 -26.04 -12.35
C LEU A 73 14.60 -25.22 -12.79
N LEU A 74 14.76 -23.91 -12.95
CA LEU A 74 13.73 -23.03 -13.49
C LEU A 74 13.34 -23.43 -14.91
N LEU A 75 14.32 -23.69 -15.77
CA LEU A 75 14.08 -24.17 -17.13
C LEU A 75 13.40 -25.54 -17.15
N LYS A 76 13.75 -26.45 -16.25
CA LYS A 76 13.06 -27.73 -16.12
C LYS A 76 11.59 -27.54 -15.75
N ILE A 77 11.28 -26.61 -14.83
CA ILE A 77 9.91 -26.25 -14.48
C ILE A 77 9.20 -25.65 -15.70
N PHE A 78 9.82 -24.70 -16.41
CA PHE A 78 9.23 -24.06 -17.58
C PHE A 78 8.89 -25.07 -18.68
N ARG A 79 9.73 -26.07 -18.92
CA ARG A 79 9.45 -27.14 -19.91
C ARG A 79 8.27 -28.03 -19.52
N ILE A 80 7.99 -28.18 -18.24
CA ILE A 80 6.81 -28.92 -17.75
C ILE A 80 5.56 -28.03 -17.90
N CYS A 81 5.66 -26.75 -17.56
CA CYS A 81 4.56 -25.80 -17.58
C CYS A 81 4.21 -25.26 -18.98
N CYS A 82 5.17 -25.29 -19.91
CA CYS A 82 5.04 -24.83 -21.29
C CYS A 82 5.36 -25.99 -22.26
N PRO A 83 4.47 -26.99 -22.39
CA PRO A 83 4.63 -28.01 -23.42
C PRO A 83 4.56 -27.36 -24.79
N ALA A 84 5.46 -27.75 -25.70
CA ALA A 84 5.56 -27.23 -27.07
C ALA A 84 4.25 -27.33 -27.88
N SER A 85 3.28 -28.14 -27.45
CA SER A 85 1.99 -28.32 -28.12
C SER A 85 0.94 -27.24 -27.81
N ILE A 86 1.22 -26.29 -26.90
CA ILE A 86 0.23 -25.28 -26.42
C ILE A 86 0.48 -23.89 -27.05
N ILE A 87 1.47 -23.75 -27.94
CA ILE A 87 1.81 -22.48 -28.59
C ILE A 87 0.85 -22.26 -29.78
N SER A 88 -0.42 -22.00 -29.48
CA SER A 88 -1.35 -21.41 -30.45
C SER A 88 -1.13 -19.91 -30.46
N ILE A 89 -0.75 -19.38 -31.63
CA ILE A 89 -0.48 -17.95 -31.90
C ILE A 89 -1.69 -17.05 -31.55
N ASP A 90 -2.89 -17.64 -31.47
CA ASP A 90 -4.16 -16.96 -31.19
C ASP A 90 -4.57 -16.98 -29.71
N CYS A 91 -3.75 -17.55 -28.81
CA CYS A 91 -4.08 -17.65 -27.39
C CYS A 91 -3.43 -16.51 -26.59
N VAL A 92 -4.28 -15.62 -26.05
CA VAL A 92 -3.90 -14.57 -25.09
C VAL A 92 -3.21 -15.15 -23.84
N ASP A 93 -3.35 -16.46 -23.61
CA ASP A 93 -2.84 -17.19 -22.44
C ASP A 93 -1.69 -18.15 -22.76
N SER A 94 -0.78 -17.79 -23.68
CA SER A 94 0.44 -18.60 -23.91
C SER A 94 1.21 -18.79 -22.60
N PRO A 95 1.43 -20.03 -22.13
CA PRO A 95 2.10 -20.30 -20.85
C PRO A 95 3.48 -19.64 -20.75
N VAL A 96 4.18 -19.52 -21.88
CA VAL A 96 5.49 -18.90 -22.00
C VAL A 96 5.42 -17.39 -21.73
N LEU A 97 4.39 -16.72 -22.27
CA LEU A 97 4.14 -15.30 -22.02
C LEU A 97 3.78 -15.06 -20.57
N VAL A 98 2.90 -15.88 -19.99
CA VAL A 98 2.51 -15.79 -18.57
C VAL A 98 3.73 -15.91 -17.64
N ILE A 99 4.59 -16.90 -17.88
CA ILE A 99 5.80 -17.10 -17.08
C ILE A 99 6.81 -15.94 -17.26
N SER A 100 6.95 -15.39 -18.46
CA SER A 100 7.84 -14.25 -18.73
C SER A 100 7.44 -12.94 -18.00
N GLN A 101 6.22 -12.87 -17.46
CA GLN A 101 5.71 -11.71 -16.73
C GLN A 101 6.02 -11.75 -15.23
N VAL A 102 6.47 -12.87 -14.68
CA VAL A 102 6.70 -13.05 -13.23
C VAL A 102 7.82 -12.14 -12.71
N CYS A 103 8.98 -12.11 -13.37
CA CYS A 103 10.07 -11.20 -13.05
C CYS A 103 11.06 -11.07 -14.23
N THR A 104 11.98 -10.11 -14.14
CA THR A 104 13.01 -9.89 -15.16
C THR A 104 13.89 -11.12 -15.38
N GLY A 105 14.35 -11.80 -14.32
CA GLY A 105 15.17 -13.00 -14.47
C GLY A 105 14.45 -14.17 -15.18
N TRP A 106 13.14 -14.31 -14.97
CA TRP A 106 12.33 -15.31 -15.68
C TRP A 106 12.16 -14.95 -17.15
N ARG A 107 11.92 -13.67 -17.44
CA ARG A 107 11.86 -13.15 -18.81
C ARG A 107 13.17 -13.36 -19.56
N ASP A 108 14.30 -13.04 -18.93
CA ASP A 108 15.63 -13.22 -19.53
C ASP A 108 15.91 -14.70 -19.80
N LEU A 109 15.53 -15.59 -18.88
CA LEU A 109 15.67 -17.04 -19.10
C LEU A 109 14.80 -17.54 -20.25
N VAL A 110 13.54 -17.12 -20.33
CA VAL A 110 12.63 -17.48 -21.42
C VAL A 110 13.14 -16.95 -22.76
N HIS A 111 13.58 -15.70 -22.80
CA HIS A 111 14.11 -15.08 -24.02
C HIS A 111 15.40 -15.77 -24.50
N ASN A 112 16.29 -16.17 -23.58
CA ASN A 112 17.54 -16.85 -23.91
C ASN A 112 17.38 -18.36 -24.12
N THR A 113 16.17 -18.90 -24.04
CA THR A 113 15.90 -20.34 -24.22
C THR A 113 14.94 -20.55 -25.39
N PRO A 114 15.45 -20.61 -26.64
CA PRO A 114 14.63 -20.77 -27.84
C PRO A 114 13.72 -22.00 -27.83
N ILE A 115 14.10 -23.07 -27.12
CA ILE A 115 13.29 -24.31 -27.03
C ILE A 115 11.96 -24.13 -26.27
N LEU A 116 11.72 -22.97 -25.65
CA LEU A 116 10.44 -22.64 -25.01
C LEU A 116 9.46 -21.93 -25.97
N TRP A 117 9.91 -21.50 -27.15
CA TRP A 117 9.10 -20.92 -28.22
C TRP A 117 8.81 -21.96 -29.30
#